data_AF-T2JB92-F1
#
_entry.id   AF-T2JB92-F1
#
_cell.length_a   1.000
_cell.length_b   1.000
_cell.length_c   1.000
_cell.angle_alpha   90.00
_cell.angle_beta   90.00
_cell.angle_gamma   90.00
#
_symmetry.space_group_name_H-M   'P 1'
#
loop_
_entity.id
_entity.type
_entity.pdbx_description
1 polymer ?
#
loop_
_entity_poly.entity_id
_entity_poly.type
_entity_poly.pdbx_seq_one_letter_code
_entity_poly.pdbx_strand_id
1 'polypeptide(L)'
;MMIPRRSQARQIREDAAEFAYLREHPPHINNGEEFRYRRDDNNNTPSHIANFTKGLPHEPNTGLLLNSADYRAFVLSIQSGNTTDFARTPLGPADPNLTVVPRTLSVALITPQTATPNSVNAWQSAIAQGAEGGNGANVRAWESAGAGLTFDLEGFDAQALTMPPAPTLDSPELAAEISEVYLQALLRDVHFSQFRDPSAAWRK
;
A
#
# COMPACT_ATOMS: atom_id res chain seq x y z
N MET A 1 -23.38 -41.64 -27.49
CA MET A 1 -22.70 -42.38 -26.40
C MET A 1 -22.68 -41.49 -25.17
N MET A 2 -23.11 -41.97 -24.00
CA MET A 2 -23.16 -41.15 -22.78
C MET A 2 -21.74 -40.93 -22.26
N ILE A 3 -21.34 -39.67 -22.07
CA ILE A 3 -19.99 -39.34 -21.56
C ILE A 3 -19.94 -39.69 -20.07
N PRO A 4 -18.91 -40.40 -19.58
CA PRO A 4 -18.76 -40.68 -18.16
C PRO A 4 -18.72 -39.41 -17.31
N ARG A 5 -19.35 -39.42 -16.13
CA ARG A 5 -19.43 -38.24 -15.23
C ARG A 5 -18.07 -37.61 -14.93
N ARG A 6 -17.03 -38.43 -14.75
CA ARG A 6 -15.64 -37.96 -14.51
C ARG A 6 -15.11 -37.13 -15.68
N SER A 7 -15.44 -37.51 -16.91
CA SER A 7 -14.98 -36.83 -18.12
C SER A 7 -15.78 -35.53 -18.35
N GLN A 8 -17.09 -35.55 -18.10
CA GLN A 8 -17.92 -34.35 -18.17
C GLN A 8 -17.46 -33.28 -17.16
N ALA A 9 -17.13 -33.68 -15.93
CA ALA A 9 -16.66 -32.75 -14.90
C ALA A 9 -15.31 -32.09 -15.26
N ARG A 10 -14.40 -32.85 -15.88
CA ARG A 10 -13.14 -32.32 -16.40
C ARG A 10 -13.40 -31.31 -17.53
N GLN A 11 -14.21 -31.70 -18.52
CA GLN A 11 -14.52 -30.85 -19.68
C GLN A 11 -15.09 -29.50 -19.26
N ILE A 12 -16.06 -29.47 -18.34
CA ILE A 12 -16.66 -28.20 -17.87
C ILE A 12 -15.61 -27.25 -17.28
N ARG A 13 -14.63 -27.77 -16.54
CA ARG A 13 -13.56 -26.96 -15.94
C ARG A 13 -12.55 -26.46 -16.97
N GLU A 14 -12.21 -27.31 -17.94
CA GLU A 14 -11.35 -26.92 -19.07
C GLU A 14 -12.03 -25.86 -19.94
N ASP A 15 -13.32 -26.02 -20.25
CA ASP A 15 -14.11 -25.03 -21.00
C ASP A 15 -14.21 -23.70 -20.24
N ALA A 16 -14.39 -23.72 -18.91
CA ALA A 16 -14.41 -22.52 -18.09
C ALA A 16 -13.05 -21.81 -18.06
N ALA A 17 -11.95 -22.56 -17.97
CA ALA A 17 -10.60 -22.02 -18.03
C ALA A 17 -10.29 -21.40 -19.41
N GLU A 18 -10.68 -22.08 -20.49
CA GLU A 18 -10.57 -21.55 -21.86
C GLU A 18 -11.42 -20.29 -22.03
N PHE A 19 -12.64 -20.29 -21.50
CA PHE A 19 -13.51 -19.11 -21.54
C PHE A 19 -12.89 -17.91 -20.80
N ALA A 20 -12.19 -18.14 -19.68
CA ALA A 20 -11.47 -17.09 -18.99
C ALA A 20 -10.23 -16.60 -19.77
N TYR A 21 -9.46 -17.53 -20.34
CA TYR A 21 -8.29 -17.25 -21.16
C TYR A 21 -8.62 -16.38 -22.39
N LEU A 22 -9.74 -16.66 -23.06
CA LEU A 22 -10.14 -15.96 -24.29
C LEU A 22 -10.68 -14.54 -24.07
N ARG A 23 -10.86 -14.09 -22.82
CA ARG A 23 -11.30 -12.72 -22.54
C ARG A 23 -10.20 -11.71 -22.85
N GLU A 24 -10.60 -10.47 -23.10
CA GLU A 24 -9.65 -9.36 -23.21
C GLU A 24 -8.98 -9.10 -21.86
N HIS A 25 -7.65 -9.01 -21.86
CA HIS A 25 -6.85 -8.68 -20.69
C HIS A 25 -6.32 -7.24 -20.86
N PRO A 26 -6.91 -6.24 -20.18
CA PRO A 26 -6.53 -4.85 -20.35
C PRO A 26 -5.13 -4.57 -19.77
N PRO A 27 -4.40 -3.58 -20.31
CA PRO A 27 -3.12 -3.17 -19.75
C PRO A 27 -3.30 -2.43 -18.42
N HIS A 28 -2.35 -2.60 -17.52
CA HIS A 28 -2.30 -1.89 -16.24
C HIS A 28 -1.58 -0.55 -16.40
N ILE A 29 -2.31 0.56 -16.27
CA ILE A 29 -1.78 1.91 -16.49
C ILE A 29 -2.03 2.77 -15.25
N ASN A 30 -0.98 3.37 -14.70
CA ASN A 30 -1.06 4.28 -13.55
C ASN A 30 -0.97 5.75 -13.99
N ASN A 31 -1.02 6.67 -13.02
CA ASN A 31 -1.02 8.12 -13.25
C ASN A 31 0.38 8.73 -13.46
N GLY A 32 1.44 7.92 -13.48
CA GLY A 32 2.81 8.34 -13.73
C GLY A 32 3.54 9.07 -12.60
N GLU A 33 2.94 9.23 -11.41
CA GLU A 33 3.53 10.06 -10.35
C GLU A 33 4.69 9.43 -9.59
N GLU A 34 4.85 8.10 -9.67
CA GLU A 34 5.83 7.33 -8.89
C GLU A 34 7.26 7.86 -8.99
N PHE A 35 7.66 8.33 -10.18
CA PHE A 35 8.99 8.87 -10.42
C PHE A 35 8.98 10.36 -10.82
N ARG A 36 7.80 10.98 -10.90
CA ARG A 36 7.59 12.36 -11.38
C ARG A 36 8.15 13.40 -10.40
N TYR A 37 7.78 13.29 -9.13
CA TYR A 37 8.16 14.28 -8.11
C TYR A 37 9.55 13.99 -7.56
N ARG A 38 10.43 14.98 -7.59
CA ARG A 38 11.84 14.84 -7.20
C ARG A 38 12.14 15.59 -5.91
N ARG A 39 13.13 15.13 -5.17
CA ARG A 39 13.71 15.87 -4.04
C ARG A 39 14.68 16.90 -4.59
N ASP A 40 14.74 18.04 -3.93
CA ASP A 40 15.83 19.00 -4.12
C ASP A 40 17.08 18.52 -3.35
N ASP A 41 17.59 17.37 -3.77
CA ASP A 41 18.87 16.83 -3.32
C ASP A 41 19.89 16.83 -4.48
N ASN A 42 21.18 16.73 -4.16
CA ASN A 42 22.25 16.75 -5.16
C ASN A 42 22.12 15.65 -6.25
N ASN A 43 21.27 14.65 -6.04
CA ASN A 43 21.08 13.50 -6.91
C ASN A 43 19.72 13.52 -7.63
N ASN A 44 18.91 14.57 -7.43
CA ASN A 44 17.57 14.72 -7.96
C ASN A 44 16.75 13.44 -7.76
N THR A 45 16.79 12.79 -6.59
CA THR A 45 16.17 11.47 -6.39
C THR A 45 14.63 11.55 -6.41
N PRO A 46 13.90 10.48 -6.76
CA PRO A 46 12.44 10.50 -6.64
C PRO A 46 12.04 10.69 -5.18
N SER A 47 11.11 11.60 -4.94
CA SER A 47 10.63 11.94 -3.60
C SER A 47 9.68 10.89 -3.01
N HIS A 48 8.91 10.23 -3.88
CA HIS A 48 7.85 9.28 -3.55
C HIS A 48 6.71 9.88 -2.70
N ILE A 49 6.47 11.19 -2.82
CA ILE A 49 5.43 11.91 -2.06
C ILE A 49 4.00 11.50 -2.44
N ALA A 50 3.79 11.03 -3.68
CA ALA A 50 2.51 10.55 -4.18
C ALA A 50 2.36 9.02 -4.07
N ASN A 51 3.30 8.34 -3.41
CA ASN A 51 3.31 6.89 -3.29
C ASN A 51 2.98 6.45 -1.87
N PHE A 52 2.49 5.21 -1.77
CA PHE A 52 2.36 4.55 -0.48
C PHE A 52 3.75 4.23 0.10
N THR A 53 4.13 4.94 1.16
CA THR A 53 5.42 4.74 1.87
C THR A 53 5.23 4.35 3.33
N LYS A 54 4.00 4.17 3.81
CA LYS A 54 3.72 3.85 5.22
C LYS A 54 4.39 2.53 5.60
N GLY A 55 5.12 2.55 6.70
CA GLY A 55 5.94 1.43 7.18
C GLY A 55 7.42 1.58 6.82
N LEU A 56 7.76 2.22 5.70
CA LEU A 56 9.14 2.57 5.41
C LEU A 56 9.64 3.65 6.38
N PRO A 57 10.95 3.81 6.57
CA PRO A 57 11.48 4.85 7.44
C PRO A 57 11.21 6.26 6.90
N HIS A 58 10.73 7.16 7.77
CA HIS A 58 10.53 8.58 7.47
C HIS A 58 11.48 9.43 8.29
N GLU A 59 11.90 10.56 7.74
CA GLU A 59 12.71 11.54 8.46
C GLU A 59 11.86 12.22 9.55
N PRO A 60 12.34 12.24 10.81
CA PRO A 60 11.54 12.68 11.94
C PRO A 60 10.94 14.09 11.87
N ASN A 61 11.64 15.06 11.28
CA ASN A 61 11.26 16.47 11.34
C ASN A 61 10.38 16.90 10.15
N THR A 62 10.57 16.28 8.98
CA THR A 62 9.89 16.61 7.73
C THR A 62 8.75 15.65 7.43
N GLY A 63 8.78 14.43 7.97
CA GLY A 63 7.82 13.38 7.66
C GLY A 63 7.95 12.79 6.25
N LEU A 64 8.99 13.17 5.50
CA LEU A 64 9.27 12.62 4.17
C LEU A 64 9.96 11.27 4.29
N LEU A 65 9.82 10.42 3.26
CA LEU A 65 10.53 9.13 3.20
C LEU A 65 12.03 9.38 3.41
N LEU A 66 12.69 8.62 4.28
CA LEU A 66 14.09 8.85 4.62
C LEU A 66 15.01 8.56 3.43
N ASN A 67 14.78 7.44 2.73
CA ASN A 67 15.64 6.98 1.64
C ASN A 67 14.86 6.34 0.50
N SER A 68 15.03 6.85 -0.73
CA SER A 68 14.35 6.32 -1.92
C SER A 68 14.79 4.90 -2.29
N ALA A 69 15.95 4.42 -1.81
CA ALA A 69 16.38 3.03 -1.99
C ALA A 69 15.47 2.03 -1.26
N ASP A 70 14.88 2.42 -0.13
CA ASP A 70 13.96 1.57 0.64
C ASP A 70 12.68 1.34 -0.14
N TYR A 71 12.11 2.41 -0.71
CA TYR A 71 10.96 2.32 -1.60
C TYR A 71 11.26 1.44 -2.82
N ARG A 72 12.43 1.60 -3.44
CA ARG A 72 12.83 0.77 -4.57
C ARG A 72 12.88 -0.72 -4.19
N ALA A 73 13.47 -1.07 -3.05
CA ALA A 73 13.53 -2.47 -2.60
C ALA A 73 12.14 -3.02 -2.23
N PHE A 74 11.30 -2.20 -1.61
CA PHE A 74 9.91 -2.52 -1.34
C PHE A 74 9.15 -2.87 -2.64
N VAL A 75 9.24 -2.03 -3.67
CA VAL A 75 8.60 -2.28 -4.97
C VAL A 75 9.18 -3.53 -5.63
N LEU A 76 10.50 -3.68 -5.72
CA LEU A 76 11.13 -4.83 -6.38
C LEU A 76 10.77 -6.17 -5.72
N SER A 77 10.65 -6.18 -4.40
CA SER A 77 10.26 -7.39 -3.66
C SER A 77 8.79 -7.74 -3.83
N ILE A 78 7.89 -6.74 -3.93
CA ILE A 78 6.49 -6.99 -4.33
C ILE A 78 6.42 -7.58 -5.74
N GLN A 79 7.10 -6.95 -6.70
CA GLN A 79 7.06 -7.34 -8.11
C GLN A 79 7.62 -8.76 -8.35
N SER A 80 8.65 -9.16 -7.59
CA SER A 80 9.25 -10.49 -7.71
C SER A 80 8.50 -11.59 -6.95
N GLY A 81 7.69 -11.24 -5.95
CA GLY A 81 7.12 -12.20 -5.00
C GLY A 81 8.15 -12.88 -4.09
N ASN A 82 9.41 -12.46 -4.10
CA ASN A 82 10.46 -13.04 -3.26
C ASN A 82 10.36 -12.50 -1.82
N THR A 83 9.82 -13.33 -0.92
CA THR A 83 9.65 -12.98 0.49
C THR A 83 10.96 -12.72 1.22
N THR A 84 12.08 -13.28 0.74
CA THR A 84 13.41 -13.01 1.32
C THR A 84 13.86 -11.59 1.03
N ASP A 85 13.64 -11.10 -0.19
CA ASP A 85 13.95 -9.71 -0.54
C ASP A 85 12.96 -8.75 0.14
N PHE A 86 11.69 -9.15 0.27
CA PHE A 86 10.68 -8.37 0.99
C PHE A 86 11.05 -8.17 2.47
N ALA A 87 11.50 -9.25 3.15
CA ALA A 87 11.93 -9.20 4.53
C ALA A 87 13.19 -8.35 4.78
N ARG A 88 13.94 -8.00 3.74
CA ARG A 88 15.09 -7.07 3.83
C ARG A 88 14.67 -5.61 3.75
N THR A 89 13.44 -5.33 3.35
CA THR A 89 12.90 -3.95 3.31
C THR A 89 12.84 -3.40 4.72
N PRO A 90 13.44 -2.23 5.01
CA PRO A 90 13.35 -1.60 6.33
C PRO A 90 11.90 -1.33 6.74
N LEU A 91 11.58 -1.55 8.02
CA LEU A 91 10.24 -1.36 8.59
C LEU A 91 10.32 -0.58 9.90
N GLY A 92 9.56 0.51 9.99
CA GLY A 92 9.47 1.38 11.17
C GLY A 92 10.50 2.52 11.17
N PRO A 93 10.70 3.18 12.32
CA PRO A 93 11.71 4.22 12.47
C PRO A 93 13.12 3.68 12.20
N ALA A 94 13.94 4.47 11.50
CA ALA A 94 15.37 4.23 11.34
C ALA A 94 16.15 5.43 11.88
N ASP A 95 17.41 5.23 12.26
CA ASP A 95 18.28 6.33 12.71
C ASP A 95 18.60 7.27 11.53
N PRO A 96 18.14 8.54 11.57
CA PRO A 96 18.38 9.49 10.51
C PRO A 96 19.85 9.93 10.42
N ASN A 97 20.67 9.65 11.44
CA ASN A 97 22.09 9.98 11.47
C ASN A 97 22.97 8.87 10.88
N LEU A 98 22.42 7.68 10.61
CA LEU A 98 23.12 6.71 9.78
C LEU A 98 23.33 7.31 8.41
N THR A 99 24.52 7.17 7.84
CA THR A 99 24.83 7.68 6.51
C THR A 99 23.86 7.09 5.49
N VAL A 100 22.84 7.87 5.13
CA VAL A 100 21.84 7.49 4.12
C VAL A 100 22.52 7.64 2.76
N VAL A 101 23.03 6.54 2.21
CA VAL A 101 23.50 6.54 0.82
C VAL A 101 22.28 6.27 -0.07
N PRO A 102 21.99 7.10 -1.10
CA PRO A 102 20.82 6.96 -1.97
C PRO A 102 20.68 5.64 -2.74
N ARG A 103 21.61 4.69 -2.55
CA ARG A 103 21.67 3.38 -3.21
C ARG A 103 21.76 2.20 -2.24
N THR A 104 21.87 2.46 -0.95
CA THR A 104 21.85 1.42 0.08
C THR A 104 20.56 1.54 0.85
N LEU A 105 20.04 0.44 1.38
CA LEU A 105 18.91 0.50 2.29
C LEU A 105 19.27 1.33 3.53
N SER A 106 18.28 1.99 4.13
CA SER A 106 18.40 2.49 5.49
C SER A 106 18.44 1.29 6.44
N VAL A 107 19.62 0.67 6.53
CA VAL A 107 19.88 -0.43 7.44
C VAL A 107 20.01 0.17 8.84
N ALA A 108 18.88 0.42 9.49
CA ALA A 108 18.87 0.30 10.93
C ALA A 108 19.26 -1.16 11.22
N LEU A 109 20.16 -1.38 12.18
CA LEU A 109 20.41 -2.69 12.78
C LEU A 109 19.10 -3.20 13.41
N ILE A 110 18.15 -3.66 12.58
CA ILE A 110 17.18 -4.67 12.98
C ILE A 110 17.85 -6.01 12.68
N THR A 111 19.01 -6.23 13.31
CA THR A 111 19.43 -7.59 13.60
C THR A 111 18.28 -8.22 14.39
N PRO A 112 17.82 -9.44 14.06
CA PRO A 112 16.72 -10.10 14.77
C PRO A 112 16.95 -10.38 16.27
N GLN A 113 17.96 -9.78 16.91
CA GLN A 113 18.40 -10.16 18.25
C GLN A 113 18.91 -9.03 19.19
N THR A 114 18.99 -7.73 18.84
CA THR A 114 19.62 -6.76 19.80
C THR A 114 18.97 -5.39 19.99
N ALA A 115 17.81 -5.10 19.42
CA ALA A 115 16.96 -4.04 19.93
C ALA A 115 15.54 -4.58 19.85
N THR A 116 14.83 -4.66 20.97
CA THR A 116 13.38 -4.86 20.89
C THR A 116 12.85 -3.79 19.94
N PRO A 117 12.11 -4.13 18.86
CA PRO A 117 11.44 -3.16 17.97
C PRO A 117 10.44 -2.24 18.69
N ASN A 118 10.38 -2.38 20.02
CA ASN A 118 9.57 -1.73 21.03
C ASN A 118 10.55 -0.98 21.94
N SER A 119 11.32 -0.05 21.37
CA SER A 119 12.05 0.88 22.20
C SER A 119 11.23 2.16 22.23
N VAL A 120 10.78 2.55 23.42
CA VAL A 120 10.05 3.80 23.68
C VAL A 120 10.68 4.96 22.91
N ASN A 121 12.02 5.04 22.88
CA ASN A 121 12.78 6.13 22.28
C ASN A 121 12.76 6.17 20.75
N ALA A 122 12.29 5.12 20.05
CA ALA A 122 12.13 5.15 18.60
C ALA A 122 10.90 5.94 18.15
N TRP A 123 9.93 6.16 19.06
CA TRP A 123 8.68 6.85 18.78
C TRP A 123 8.74 8.31 19.21
N GLN A 124 8.13 9.20 18.42
CA GLN A 124 8.11 10.64 18.73
C GLN A 124 6.94 11.06 19.63
N SER A 125 5.82 10.33 19.60
CA SER A 125 4.60 10.72 20.31
C SER A 125 4.45 9.98 21.64
N ALA A 126 3.97 10.68 22.67
CA ALA A 126 3.74 10.10 23.99
C ALA A 126 2.78 8.89 23.96
N ILE A 127 1.80 8.89 23.05
CA ILE A 127 0.87 7.76 22.88
C ILE A 127 1.59 6.50 22.38
N ALA A 128 2.49 6.63 21.40
CA ALA A 128 3.23 5.50 20.88
C ALA A 128 4.32 5.05 21.86
N GLN A 129 4.95 5.99 22.56
CA GLN A 129 5.91 5.73 23.64
C GLN A 129 5.26 4.97 24.82
N GLY A 130 4.04 5.37 25.21
CA GLY A 130 3.30 4.77 26.33
C GLY A 130 2.54 3.49 25.97
N ALA A 131 2.51 3.09 24.69
CA ALA A 131 1.86 1.86 24.25
C ALA A 131 2.55 0.61 24.82
N GLU A 132 1.90 -0.55 24.68
CA GLU A 132 2.43 -1.85 25.12
C GLU A 132 2.89 -1.86 26.59
N GLY A 133 2.12 -1.20 27.45
CA GLY A 133 2.42 -1.10 28.89
C GLY A 133 3.63 -0.20 29.20
N GLY A 134 3.91 0.80 28.35
CA GLY A 134 5.06 1.70 28.50
C GLY A 134 6.34 1.20 27.83
N ASN A 135 6.26 0.15 27.01
CA ASN A 135 7.40 -0.39 26.26
C ASN A 135 7.56 0.25 24.87
N GLY A 136 6.60 1.07 24.43
CA GLY A 136 6.57 1.61 23.09
C GLY A 136 5.82 0.69 22.12
N ALA A 137 5.17 1.29 21.13
CA ALA A 137 4.37 0.56 20.14
C ALA A 137 5.22 -0.45 19.34
N ASN A 138 4.62 -1.58 18.98
CA ASN A 138 5.20 -2.52 18.03
C ASN A 138 5.11 -1.97 16.59
N VAL A 139 6.08 -2.33 15.76
CA VAL A 139 5.93 -2.18 14.30
C VAL A 139 4.90 -3.17 13.75
N ARG A 140 4.24 -2.80 12.66
CA ARG A 140 3.30 -3.68 11.93
C ARG A 140 3.71 -3.78 10.47
N ALA A 141 3.79 -5.01 9.96
CA ALA A 141 4.17 -5.27 8.58
C ALA A 141 3.05 -4.92 7.59
N TRP A 142 3.38 -4.93 6.30
CA TRP A 142 2.42 -4.81 5.22
C TRP A 142 1.60 -6.08 5.08
N GLU A 143 0.28 -5.91 5.06
CA GLU A 143 -0.65 -7.01 4.97
C GLU A 143 -0.73 -7.51 3.52
N SER A 144 -0.55 -8.81 3.32
CA SER A 144 -0.82 -9.49 2.05
C SER A 144 -0.11 -8.91 0.81
N ALA A 145 1.15 -8.47 0.97
CA ALA A 145 1.93 -7.77 -0.07
C ALA A 145 2.05 -8.54 -1.41
N GLY A 146 1.97 -9.88 -1.40
CA GLY A 146 2.03 -10.72 -2.59
C GLY A 146 0.68 -11.32 -3.03
N ALA A 147 -0.44 -10.91 -2.44
CA ALA A 147 -1.73 -11.57 -2.71
C ALA A 147 -2.16 -11.47 -4.20
N GLY A 148 -1.84 -10.37 -4.88
CA GLY A 148 -2.12 -10.20 -6.31
C GLY A 148 -1.29 -11.09 -7.26
N LEU A 149 -0.37 -11.90 -6.73
CA LEU A 149 0.39 -12.91 -7.49
C LEU A 149 -0.24 -14.31 -7.41
N THR A 150 -1.37 -14.44 -6.71
CA THR A 150 -2.04 -15.73 -6.48
C THR A 150 -3.11 -15.98 -7.53
N PHE A 151 -3.09 -17.16 -8.15
CA PHE A 151 -4.15 -17.63 -9.05
C PHE A 151 -5.39 -18.11 -8.29
N ASP A 152 -6.53 -18.17 -8.99
CA ASP A 152 -7.77 -18.75 -8.49
C ASP A 152 -8.27 -19.90 -9.38
N LEU A 153 -9.15 -20.75 -8.86
CA LEU A 153 -9.77 -21.86 -9.60
C LEU A 153 -10.99 -21.41 -10.42
N GLU A 154 -11.57 -20.26 -10.09
CA GLU A 154 -12.73 -19.70 -10.76
C GLU A 154 -12.68 -18.17 -10.86
N GLY A 155 -13.55 -17.60 -11.70
CA GLY A 155 -13.61 -16.15 -11.90
C GLY A 155 -12.56 -15.62 -12.87
N PHE A 156 -12.19 -14.36 -12.68
CA PHE A 156 -11.11 -13.71 -13.41
C PHE A 156 -9.80 -13.90 -12.63
N ASP A 157 -8.70 -14.09 -13.34
CA ASP A 157 -7.37 -13.94 -12.74
C ASP A 157 -7.20 -12.51 -12.19
N ALA A 158 -6.45 -12.37 -11.09
CA ALA A 158 -6.28 -11.09 -10.40
C ALA A 158 -5.68 -10.00 -11.31
N GLN A 159 -4.91 -10.38 -12.34
CA GLN A 159 -4.27 -9.47 -13.28
C GLN A 159 -5.00 -9.38 -14.62
N ALA A 160 -6.10 -10.11 -14.79
CA ALA A 160 -6.97 -10.06 -15.98
C ALA A 160 -7.97 -8.89 -15.96
N LEU A 161 -8.03 -8.13 -14.87
CA LEU A 161 -8.82 -6.92 -14.73
C LEU A 161 -7.91 -5.76 -14.29
N THR A 162 -8.34 -4.52 -14.51
CA THR A 162 -7.55 -3.36 -14.12
C THR A 162 -8.43 -2.20 -13.64
N MET A 163 -7.79 -1.15 -13.12
CA MET A 163 -8.41 0.09 -12.68
C MET A 163 -7.83 1.26 -13.50
N PRO A 164 -8.58 2.35 -13.70
CA PRO A 164 -8.04 3.53 -14.36
C PRO A 164 -6.93 4.20 -13.52
N PRO A 165 -6.09 5.05 -14.14
CA PRO A 165 -5.15 5.89 -13.41
C PRO A 165 -5.84 6.71 -12.30
N ALA A 166 -5.25 6.72 -11.10
CA ALA A 166 -5.74 7.52 -9.99
C ALA A 166 -5.56 9.04 -10.25
N PRO A 167 -6.37 9.90 -9.62
CA PRO A 167 -6.18 11.35 -9.68
C PRO A 167 -4.77 11.76 -9.25
N THR A 168 -4.15 12.71 -9.96
CA THR A 168 -2.81 13.22 -9.62
C THR A 168 -2.88 14.27 -8.51
N LEU A 169 -1.77 14.51 -7.81
CA LEU A 169 -1.66 15.53 -6.76
C LEU A 169 -2.04 16.95 -7.26
N ASP A 170 -1.78 17.23 -8.53
CA ASP A 170 -2.07 18.51 -9.20
C ASP A 170 -3.46 18.56 -9.87
N SER A 171 -4.29 17.52 -9.72
CA SER A 171 -5.62 17.44 -10.34
C SER A 171 -6.72 18.15 -9.53
N PRO A 172 -7.72 18.74 -10.19
CA PRO A 172 -8.91 19.25 -9.50
C PRO A 172 -9.74 18.14 -8.86
N GLU A 173 -9.70 16.93 -9.39
CA GLU A 173 -10.39 15.75 -8.85
C GLU A 173 -9.85 15.40 -7.46
N LEU A 174 -8.54 15.24 -7.31
CA LEU A 174 -7.96 14.96 -5.99
C LEU A 174 -8.22 16.10 -5.00
N ALA A 175 -8.17 17.35 -5.46
CA ALA A 175 -8.48 18.51 -4.61
C ALA A 175 -9.92 18.46 -4.07
N ALA A 176 -10.88 17.99 -4.88
CA ALA A 176 -12.25 17.77 -4.45
C ALA A 176 -12.36 16.57 -3.49
N GLU A 177 -11.73 15.44 -3.83
CA GLU A 177 -11.75 14.23 -3.00
C GLU A 177 -11.17 14.49 -1.59
N ILE A 178 -10.00 15.13 -1.50
CA ILE A 178 -9.40 15.43 -0.19
C ILE A 178 -10.22 16.44 0.60
N SER A 179 -10.84 17.40 -0.07
CA SER A 179 -11.78 18.33 0.57
C SER A 179 -12.99 17.59 1.14
N GLU A 180 -13.53 16.64 0.39
CA GLU A 180 -14.63 15.79 0.85
C GLU A 180 -14.23 14.96 2.07
N VAL A 181 -13.07 14.31 2.06
CA VAL A 181 -12.54 13.54 3.21
C VAL A 181 -12.38 14.42 4.44
N TYR A 182 -11.87 15.65 4.29
CA TYR A 182 -11.79 16.61 5.40
C TYR A 182 -13.18 17.02 5.93
N LEU A 183 -14.16 17.23 5.05
CA LEU A 183 -15.53 17.53 5.46
C LEU A 183 -16.15 16.33 6.21
N GLN A 184 -16.01 15.12 5.69
CA GLN A 184 -16.46 13.90 6.35
C GLN A 184 -15.80 13.73 7.73
N ALA A 185 -14.53 14.10 7.87
CA ALA A 185 -13.82 14.10 9.15
C ALA A 185 -14.42 15.08 10.18
N LEU A 186 -14.89 16.26 9.74
CA LEU A 186 -15.57 17.24 10.60
C LEU A 186 -17.00 16.83 10.95
N LEU A 187 -17.63 16.03 10.09
CA LEU A 187 -19.02 15.59 10.24
C LEU A 187 -19.17 14.21 10.89
N ARG A 188 -18.09 13.60 11.43
CA ARG A 188 -18.11 12.22 11.96
C ARG A 188 -19.18 11.98 13.03
N ASP A 189 -19.53 13.00 13.81
CA ASP A 189 -20.50 12.91 14.90
C ASP A 189 -21.86 13.55 14.55
N VAL A 190 -22.08 13.94 13.29
CA VAL A 190 -23.38 14.47 12.85
C VAL A 190 -24.34 13.32 12.59
N HIS A 191 -25.53 13.40 13.19
CA HIS A 191 -26.55 12.37 13.04
C HIS A 191 -27.01 12.23 11.58
N PHE A 192 -27.08 10.99 11.07
CA PHE A 192 -27.44 10.71 9.67
C PHE A 192 -28.80 11.28 9.23
N SER A 193 -29.73 11.56 10.15
CA SER A 193 -30.98 12.24 9.80
C SER A 193 -30.79 13.63 9.18
N GLN A 194 -29.61 14.25 9.35
CA GLN A 194 -29.24 15.54 8.78
C GLN A 194 -28.75 15.42 7.32
N PHE A 195 -28.47 14.21 6.82
CA PHE A 195 -27.89 13.95 5.49
C PHE A 195 -28.98 13.75 4.45
N ARG A 196 -30.00 14.60 4.48
CA ARG A 196 -31.11 14.60 3.54
C ARG A 196 -31.67 16.01 3.41
N ASP A 197 -32.42 16.22 2.35
CA ASP A 197 -33.27 17.40 2.26
C ASP A 197 -34.28 17.40 3.42
N PRO A 198 -34.29 18.43 4.29
CA PRO A 198 -35.26 18.55 5.39
C PRO A 198 -36.71 18.55 4.90
N SER A 199 -36.95 19.05 3.67
CA SER A 199 -38.27 19.15 3.04
C SER A 199 -38.75 17.84 2.42
N ALA A 200 -37.87 16.86 2.22
CA ALA A 200 -38.24 15.55 1.72
C ALA A 200 -38.98 14.76 2.81
N ALA A 201 -40.26 14.44 2.56
CA ALA A 201 -41.05 13.59 3.43
C ALA A 201 -40.42 12.19 3.55
N TRP A 202 -40.48 11.62 4.75
CA TRP A 202 -40.06 10.23 4.96
C TRP A 202 -40.94 9.31 4.13
N ARG A 203 -40.39 8.66 3.11
CA ARG A 203 -41.11 7.62 2.37
C ARG A 203 -41.27 6.42 3.31
N LYS A 204 -42.53 6.07 3.60
CA LYS A 204 -42.89 4.87 4.36
C LYS A 204 -42.58 3.61 3.56
#